data_AF-A0A7C4S4N8-F1
#
_entry.id   AF-A0A7C4S4N8-F1
#
_cell.length_a   1.000
_cell.length_b   1.000
_cell.length_c   1.000
_cell.angle_alpha   90.00
_cell.angle_beta   90.00
_cell.angle_gamma   90.00
#
_symmetry.space_group_name_H-M   'P 1'
#
loop_
_entity.id
_entity.type
_entity.pdbx_description
1 polymer ?
#
loop_
_entity_poly.entity_id
_entity_poly.type
_entity_poly.pdbx_seq_one_letter_code
_entity_poly.pdbx_strand_id
1 'polypeptide(L)'
;MHETLESVQLKSKKVIDGAIKVYLIFLSLPLILIDREAQILSLLMFTSLSVHAAGKHYFRLIKIPIFFLAASTVVILLITDGKEILSLGLLRVTDKSVEVALTTLIRSFATLSALIYLVLTTTLPEIVSAFRFLPFFIRELLLMTYRVIQHLIDDAFRLHMAAEARSGYFGFKRWINTTALLAYSLFLKSLRRAEMFDMAMESRCYSGIYPVQNVKNKGMFVVAVIVTLLVAGYLL
;
A
#
# COMPACT_ATOMS: atom_id res chain seq x y z
N MET A 1 22.58 -3.14 4.40
CA MET A 1 21.74 -1.96 4.09
C MET A 1 20.42 -2.49 3.54
N HIS A 2 19.35 -2.53 4.35
CA HIS A 2 18.05 -3.00 3.87
C HIS A 2 17.49 -1.98 2.88
N GLU A 3 17.18 -2.40 1.64
CA GLU A 3 16.43 -1.56 0.71
C GLU A 3 15.02 -1.36 1.27
N THR A 4 14.75 -0.16 1.79
CA THR A 4 13.40 0.21 2.26
C THR A 4 12.52 0.51 1.05
N LEU A 5 11.21 0.31 1.19
CA LEU A 5 10.25 0.64 0.13
C LEU A 5 10.37 2.11 -0.34
N GLU A 6 10.70 3.00 0.57
CA GLU A 6 10.94 4.42 0.27
C GLU A 6 12.15 4.64 -0.63
N SER A 7 13.24 3.88 -0.42
CA SER A 7 14.41 3.95 -1.31
C SER A 7 14.07 3.54 -2.75
N VAL A 8 13.11 2.62 -2.91
CA VAL A 8 12.60 2.20 -4.23
C VAL A 8 11.70 3.28 -4.82
N GLN A 9 10.82 3.89 -4.02
CA GLN A 9 9.94 4.99 -4.43
C GLN A 9 10.74 6.21 -4.92
N LEU A 10 11.86 6.54 -4.26
CA LEU A 10 12.73 7.65 -4.63
C LEU A 10 13.52 7.40 -5.92
N LYS A 11 13.88 6.14 -6.21
CA LYS A 11 14.63 5.74 -7.42
C LYS A 11 13.73 5.38 -8.61
N SER A 12 12.42 5.29 -8.39
CA SER A 12 11.46 4.88 -9.42
C SER A 12 11.41 5.88 -10.58
N LYS A 13 11.32 5.35 -11.81
CA LYS A 13 11.10 6.16 -13.02
C LYS A 13 9.62 6.50 -13.14
N LYS A 14 9.25 7.71 -12.73
CA LYS A 14 7.85 8.18 -12.69
C LYS A 14 7.43 8.79 -14.04
N VAL A 15 6.53 8.11 -14.77
CA VAL A 15 5.91 8.65 -16.00
C VAL A 15 4.86 9.72 -15.68
N ILE A 16 4.10 9.50 -14.60
CA ILE A 16 3.11 10.42 -14.06
C ILE A 16 3.65 10.90 -12.72
N ASP A 17 3.63 12.21 -12.47
CA ASP A 17 4.15 12.78 -11.23
C ASP A 17 3.18 13.80 -10.59
N GLY A 18 3.31 14.00 -9.28
CA GLY A 18 2.41 14.83 -8.48
C GLY A 18 1.16 14.12 -7.95
N ALA A 19 0.20 14.90 -7.45
CA ALA A 19 -1.03 14.39 -6.83
C ALA A 19 -1.96 13.65 -7.83
N ILE A 20 -1.77 13.87 -9.13
CA ILE A 20 -2.66 13.36 -10.17
C ILE A 20 -2.67 11.83 -10.28
N LYS A 21 -1.54 11.16 -10.02
CA LYS A 21 -1.46 9.69 -9.97
C LYS A 21 -2.27 9.10 -8.81
N VAL A 22 -2.35 9.82 -7.67
CA VAL A 22 -3.21 9.42 -6.56
C VAL A 22 -4.68 9.51 -6.99
N TYR A 23 -5.10 10.63 -7.57
CA TYR A 23 -6.47 10.78 -8.08
C TYR A 23 -6.83 9.76 -9.17
N LEU A 24 -5.92 9.46 -10.10
CA LEU A 24 -6.10 8.42 -11.13
C LEU A 24 -6.47 7.08 -10.48
N ILE A 25 -5.73 6.68 -9.46
CA ILE A 25 -5.92 5.38 -8.80
C ILE A 25 -7.25 5.39 -8.04
N PHE A 26 -7.52 6.42 -7.23
CA PHE A 26 -8.80 6.53 -6.52
C PHE A 26 -10.02 6.56 -7.46
N LEU A 27 -9.90 7.19 -8.64
CA LEU A 27 -10.94 7.20 -9.66
C LEU A 27 -11.09 5.83 -10.35
N SER A 28 -9.99 5.08 -10.53
CA SER A 28 -10.01 3.76 -11.16
C SER A 28 -10.61 2.66 -10.28
N LEU A 29 -10.47 2.75 -8.95
CA LEU A 29 -10.96 1.73 -8.02
C LEU A 29 -12.47 1.41 -8.15
N PRO A 30 -13.40 2.39 -8.21
CA PRO A 30 -14.81 2.09 -8.42
C PRO A 30 -15.08 1.50 -9.81
N LEU A 31 -14.36 1.93 -10.85
CA LEU A 31 -14.50 1.41 -12.22
C LEU A 31 -14.14 -0.09 -12.29
N ILE A 32 -13.09 -0.51 -11.56
CA ILE A 32 -12.69 -1.92 -11.44
C ILE A 32 -13.80 -2.77 -10.80
N LEU A 33 -14.64 -2.19 -9.95
CA LEU A 33 -15.66 -2.94 -9.23
C LEU A 33 -16.90 -3.24 -10.08
N ILE A 34 -17.18 -2.41 -11.09
CA ILE A 34 -18.43 -2.44 -11.85
C ILE A 34 -18.38 -3.46 -12.98
N ASP A 35 -17.33 -3.41 -13.80
CA ASP A 35 -17.31 -4.14 -15.08
C ASP A 35 -16.06 -5.02 -15.28
N ARG A 36 -16.21 -6.11 -16.03
CA ARG A 36 -15.16 -7.10 -16.29
C ARG A 36 -14.11 -6.59 -17.28
N GLU A 37 -14.51 -5.87 -18.33
CA GLU A 37 -13.57 -5.32 -19.31
C GLU A 37 -12.72 -4.22 -18.66
N ALA A 38 -13.33 -3.39 -17.82
CA ALA A 38 -12.62 -2.42 -16.99
C ALA A 38 -11.59 -3.07 -16.04
N GLN A 39 -11.88 -4.25 -15.48
CA GLN A 39 -10.92 -5.00 -14.65
C GLN A 39 -9.71 -5.47 -15.46
N ILE A 40 -9.91 -6.02 -16.65
CA ILE A 40 -8.82 -6.52 -17.51
C ILE A 40 -7.96 -5.34 -17.98
N LEU A 41 -8.59 -4.26 -18.45
CA LEU A 41 -7.89 -3.08 -18.93
C LEU A 41 -7.06 -2.41 -17.83
N SER A 42 -7.63 -2.23 -16.64
CA SER A 42 -6.91 -1.66 -15.48
C SER A 42 -5.76 -2.56 -15.05
N LEU A 43 -5.93 -3.88 -15.02
CA LEU A 43 -4.87 -4.84 -14.71
C LEU A 43 -3.70 -4.69 -15.68
N LEU A 44 -3.96 -4.67 -16.99
CA LEU A 44 -2.92 -4.53 -18.01
C LEU A 44 -2.19 -3.17 -17.89
N MET A 45 -2.96 -2.08 -17.73
CA MET A 45 -2.43 -0.72 -17.62
C MET A 45 -1.52 -0.55 -16.39
N PHE A 46 -2.03 -0.87 -15.20
CA PHE A 46 -1.27 -0.67 -13.96
C PHE A 46 -0.10 -1.64 -13.81
N THR A 47 -0.21 -2.85 -14.36
CA THR A 47 0.93 -3.78 -14.43
C THR A 47 2.03 -3.22 -15.33
N SER A 48 1.68 -2.74 -16.53
CA SER A 48 2.63 -2.12 -17.46
C SER A 48 3.34 -0.91 -16.85
N LEU A 49 2.58 0.00 -16.24
CA LEU A 49 3.12 1.17 -15.54
C LEU A 49 4.02 0.80 -14.36
N SER A 50 3.64 -0.21 -13.57
CA SER A 50 4.44 -0.66 -12.42
C SER A 50 5.74 -1.34 -12.82
N VAL A 51 5.71 -2.15 -13.88
CA VAL A 51 6.90 -2.80 -14.44
C VAL A 51 7.85 -1.75 -15.02
N HIS A 52 7.33 -0.73 -15.72
CA HIS A 52 8.16 0.38 -16.18
C HIS A 52 8.78 1.17 -15.01
N ALA A 53 8.01 1.38 -13.94
CA ALA A 53 8.40 2.22 -12.82
C ALA A 53 9.49 1.61 -11.91
N ALA A 54 9.44 0.30 -11.62
CA ALA A 54 10.47 -0.35 -10.79
C ALA A 54 10.80 -1.81 -11.13
N GLY A 55 10.37 -2.31 -12.28
CA GLY A 55 10.81 -3.60 -12.83
C GLY A 55 10.72 -4.77 -11.84
N LYS A 56 11.88 -5.29 -11.41
CA LYS A 56 11.98 -6.47 -10.54
C LYS A 56 11.30 -6.30 -9.17
N HIS A 57 11.18 -5.07 -8.67
CA HIS A 57 10.52 -4.82 -7.37
C HIS A 57 9.01 -5.13 -7.43
N TYR A 58 8.36 -4.93 -8.58
CA TYR A 58 6.96 -5.29 -8.79
C TYR A 58 6.71 -6.78 -8.53
N PHE A 59 7.50 -7.65 -9.16
CA PHE A 59 7.39 -9.10 -9.01
C PHE A 59 7.77 -9.60 -7.61
N ARG A 60 8.56 -8.84 -6.84
CA ARG A 60 8.83 -9.17 -5.44
C ARG A 60 7.60 -8.91 -4.56
N LEU A 61 6.88 -7.80 -4.80
CA LEU A 61 5.69 -7.42 -4.04
C LEU A 61 4.50 -8.33 -4.35
N ILE A 62 4.26 -8.66 -5.62
CA ILE A 62 3.09 -9.46 -6.03
C ILE A 62 3.12 -10.91 -5.50
N LYS A 63 4.30 -11.44 -5.15
CA LYS A 63 4.44 -12.81 -4.62
C LYS A 63 3.74 -12.99 -3.27
N ILE A 64 3.68 -11.94 -2.45
CA ILE A 64 3.11 -12.02 -1.10
C ILE A 64 1.60 -12.28 -1.18
N PRO A 65 0.81 -11.51 -1.97
CA PRO A 65 -0.64 -11.69 -2.01
C PRO A 65 -1.10 -12.85 -2.90
N ILE A 66 -0.28 -13.31 -3.85
CA ILE A 66 -0.63 -14.45 -4.73
C ILE A 66 -0.97 -15.70 -3.92
N PHE A 67 -0.23 -15.98 -2.85
CA PHE A 67 -0.49 -17.16 -2.00
C PHE A 67 -1.87 -17.09 -1.36
N PHE A 68 -2.25 -15.90 -0.88
CA PHE A 68 -3.56 -15.67 -0.27
C PHE A 68 -4.69 -15.73 -1.31
N LEU A 69 -4.49 -15.13 -2.49
CA LEU A 69 -5.47 -15.15 -3.57
C LEU A 69 -5.71 -16.55 -4.16
N ALA A 70 -4.65 -17.37 -4.25
CA ALA A 70 -4.78 -18.76 -4.67
C ALA A 70 -5.65 -19.55 -3.69
N ALA A 71 -5.39 -19.41 -2.38
CA ALA A 71 -6.19 -20.06 -1.35
C ALA A 71 -7.66 -19.60 -1.39
N SER A 72 -7.93 -18.29 -1.52
CA SER A 72 -9.31 -17.79 -1.60
C SER A 72 -10.06 -18.28 -2.83
N THR A 73 -9.38 -18.41 -3.96
CA THR A 73 -9.98 -18.90 -5.22
C THR A 73 -10.42 -20.35 -5.09
N VAL A 74 -9.61 -21.20 -4.45
CA VAL A 74 -9.98 -22.59 -4.15
C VAL A 74 -11.22 -22.65 -3.27
N VAL A 75 -11.30 -21.80 -2.25
CA VAL A 75 -12.48 -21.74 -1.37
C VAL A 75 -13.74 -21.35 -2.13
N ILE A 76 -13.68 -20.34 -3.01
CA ILE A 76 -14.84 -19.89 -3.81
C ILE A 76 -15.33 -20.99 -4.76
N LEU A 77 -14.40 -21.74 -5.36
CA LEU A 77 -14.73 -22.84 -6.26
C LEU A 77 -15.53 -23.95 -5.58
N LEU A 78 -15.29 -24.19 -4.29
CA LEU A 78 -15.88 -25.29 -3.53
C LEU A 78 -17.19 -24.95 -2.80
N ILE A 79 -17.42 -23.67 -2.48
CA ILE A 79 -18.58 -23.23 -1.69
C ILE A 79 -19.75 -22.77 -2.58
N THR A 80 -19.47 -22.32 -3.81
CA THR A 80 -20.51 -21.68 -4.64
C THR A 80 -21.43 -22.70 -5.29
N ASP A 81 -22.69 -22.72 -4.85
CA ASP A 81 -23.73 -23.62 -5.39
C ASP A 81 -24.23 -23.24 -6.80
N GLY A 82 -24.62 -24.26 -7.55
CA GLY A 82 -25.30 -24.13 -8.86
C GLY A 82 -25.29 -25.43 -9.66
N LYS A 83 -25.35 -25.35 -11.00
CA LYS A 83 -25.30 -26.53 -11.87
C LYS A 83 -23.96 -27.25 -11.78
N GLU A 84 -23.99 -28.50 -11.33
CA GLU A 84 -22.80 -29.34 -11.13
C GLU A 84 -22.22 -29.75 -12.48
N ILE A 85 -20.96 -29.38 -12.73
CA ILE A 85 -20.18 -29.88 -13.87
C ILE A 85 -19.39 -31.12 -13.44
N LEU A 86 -18.88 -31.09 -12.22
CA LEU A 86 -17.96 -32.09 -11.70
C LEU A 86 -18.21 -32.29 -10.20
N SER A 87 -18.67 -33.49 -9.83
CA SER A 87 -18.92 -33.89 -8.45
C SER A 87 -17.90 -34.94 -8.03
N LEU A 88 -16.98 -34.58 -7.13
CA LEU A 88 -16.04 -35.49 -6.48
C LEU A 88 -16.40 -35.55 -4.99
N GLY A 89 -17.47 -36.27 -4.68
CA GLY A 89 -17.96 -36.45 -3.31
C GLY A 89 -18.41 -35.15 -2.64
N LEU A 90 -17.68 -34.71 -1.61
CA LEU A 90 -17.93 -33.45 -0.88
C LEU A 90 -17.46 -32.21 -1.65
N LEU A 91 -16.68 -32.39 -2.73
CA LEU A 91 -16.17 -31.29 -3.56
C LEU A 91 -17.05 -31.20 -4.81
N ARG A 92 -17.80 -30.11 -4.93
CA ARG A 92 -18.65 -29.83 -6.08
C ARG A 92 -18.13 -28.59 -6.79
N VAL A 93 -17.86 -28.74 -8.09
CA VAL A 93 -17.50 -27.63 -8.96
C VAL A 93 -18.67 -27.36 -9.90
N THR A 94 -19.02 -26.09 -9.99
CA THR A 94 -20.24 -25.60 -10.61
C THR A 94 -19.88 -24.55 -11.65
N ASP A 95 -20.65 -24.42 -12.74
CA ASP A 95 -20.44 -23.37 -13.77
C ASP A 95 -20.30 -21.97 -13.15
N LYS A 96 -21.25 -21.66 -12.26
CA LYS A 96 -21.26 -20.42 -11.47
C LYS A 96 -20.07 -20.28 -10.52
N SER A 97 -19.55 -21.38 -9.95
CA SER A 97 -18.39 -21.31 -9.06
C SER A 97 -17.12 -20.92 -9.82
N VAL A 98 -16.97 -21.43 -11.05
CA VAL A 98 -15.85 -21.06 -11.94
C VAL A 98 -15.96 -19.60 -12.37
N GLU A 99 -17.15 -19.14 -12.77
CA GLU A 99 -17.35 -17.75 -13.20
C GLU A 99 -17.08 -16.76 -12.05
N VAL A 100 -17.62 -17.02 -10.87
CA VAL A 100 -17.43 -16.17 -9.68
C VAL A 100 -15.98 -16.19 -9.19
N ALA A 101 -15.32 -17.36 -9.22
CA ALA A 101 -13.91 -17.47 -8.86
C ALA A 101 -13.03 -16.67 -9.83
N LEU A 102 -13.26 -16.79 -11.13
CA LEU A 102 -12.44 -16.14 -12.15
C LEU A 102 -12.65 -14.62 -12.16
N THR A 103 -13.90 -14.15 -12.06
CA THR A 103 -14.20 -12.70 -11.94
C THR A 103 -13.60 -12.11 -10.67
N THR A 104 -13.72 -12.80 -9.54
CA THR A 104 -13.13 -12.34 -8.27
C THR A 104 -11.60 -12.31 -8.34
N LEU A 105 -10.97 -13.30 -8.99
CA LEU A 105 -9.53 -13.35 -9.18
C LEU A 105 -9.04 -12.17 -10.03
N ILE A 106 -9.65 -11.92 -11.20
CA ILE A 106 -9.28 -10.79 -12.07
C ILE A 106 -9.47 -9.46 -11.33
N ARG A 107 -10.62 -9.26 -10.66
CA ARG A 107 -10.91 -8.07 -9.86
C ARG A 107 -9.88 -7.82 -8.77
N SER A 108 -9.46 -8.88 -8.09
CA SER A 108 -8.46 -8.79 -7.02
C SER A 108 -7.08 -8.41 -7.57
N PHE A 109 -6.65 -9.05 -8.67
CA PHE A 109 -5.39 -8.70 -9.33
C PHE A 109 -5.39 -7.28 -9.91
N ALA A 110 -6.50 -6.84 -10.52
CA ALA A 110 -6.65 -5.49 -11.05
C ALA A 110 -6.46 -4.44 -9.96
N THR A 111 -7.20 -4.58 -8.85
CA THR A 111 -7.11 -3.69 -7.69
C THR A 111 -5.71 -3.71 -7.08
N LEU A 112 -5.11 -4.89 -6.99
CA LEU A 112 -3.77 -5.08 -6.42
C LEU A 112 -2.68 -4.45 -7.29
N SER A 113 -2.78 -4.55 -8.61
CA SER A 113 -1.85 -3.91 -9.54
C SER A 113 -1.91 -2.38 -9.41
N ALA A 114 -3.10 -1.80 -9.28
CA ALA A 114 -3.30 -0.37 -9.05
C ALA A 114 -2.70 0.09 -7.71
N LEU A 115 -2.90 -0.71 -6.65
CA LEU A 115 -2.33 -0.43 -5.33
C LEU A 115 -0.81 -0.54 -5.32
N ILE A 116 -0.23 -1.57 -5.96
CA ILE A 116 1.22 -1.71 -6.07
C ILE A 116 1.81 -0.54 -6.86
N TYR A 117 1.15 -0.09 -7.93
CA TYR A 117 1.57 1.11 -8.66
C TYR A 117 1.65 2.33 -7.73
N LEU A 118 0.63 2.56 -6.90
CA LEU A 118 0.60 3.65 -5.90
C LEU A 118 1.79 3.53 -4.93
N VAL A 119 1.95 2.36 -4.31
CA VAL A 119 2.99 2.09 -3.31
C VAL A 119 4.39 2.21 -3.90
N LEU A 120 4.58 1.90 -5.18
CA LEU A 120 5.90 1.90 -5.81
C LEU A 120 6.33 3.29 -6.31
N THR A 121 5.38 4.15 -6.65
CA THR A 121 5.64 5.43 -7.33
C THR A 121 5.37 6.67 -6.48
N THR A 122 4.66 6.51 -5.36
CA THR A 122 4.18 7.64 -4.55
C THR A 122 4.62 7.49 -3.11
N THR A 123 5.32 8.51 -2.59
CA THR A 123 5.74 8.56 -1.18
C THR A 123 4.58 8.98 -0.28
N LEU A 124 4.65 8.68 1.03
CA LEU A 124 3.60 9.10 1.96
C LEU A 124 3.39 10.63 2.01
N PRO A 125 4.44 11.48 1.99
CA PRO A 125 4.26 12.92 1.88
C PRO A 125 3.54 13.35 0.60
N GLU A 126 3.81 12.71 -0.54
CA GLU A 126 3.09 12.96 -1.80
C GLU A 126 1.60 12.60 -1.65
N ILE A 127 1.28 11.47 -1.00
CA ILE A 127 -0.12 11.06 -0.74
C ILE A 127 -0.83 12.10 0.13
N VAL A 128 -0.23 12.50 1.27
CA VAL A 128 -0.81 13.52 2.16
C VAL A 128 -1.00 14.86 1.44
N SER A 129 -0.08 15.22 0.53
CA SER A 129 -0.20 16.44 -0.29
C SER A 129 -1.34 16.38 -1.32
N ALA A 130 -1.72 15.17 -1.76
CA ALA A 130 -2.87 14.96 -2.64
C ALA A 130 -4.19 15.13 -1.88
N PHE A 131 -4.24 14.74 -0.61
CA PHE A 131 -5.42 14.90 0.25
C PHE A 131 -5.62 16.34 0.77
N ARG A 132 -5.73 17.31 -0.15
CA ARG A 132 -5.89 18.75 0.19
C ARG A 132 -7.22 19.09 0.86
N PHE A 133 -8.22 18.24 0.72
CA PHE A 133 -9.52 18.42 1.38
C PHE A 133 -9.46 18.17 2.90
N LEU A 134 -8.44 17.46 3.39
CA LEU A 134 -8.28 17.26 4.83
C LEU A 134 -7.93 18.61 5.51
N PRO A 135 -8.44 18.87 6.72
CA PRO A 135 -8.01 20.00 7.53
C PRO A 135 -6.48 20.03 7.69
N PHE A 136 -5.93 21.23 7.76
CA PHE A 136 -4.50 21.47 7.86
C PHE A 136 -3.85 20.66 9.00
N PHE A 137 -4.45 20.66 10.19
CA PHE A 137 -3.95 19.95 11.38
C PHE A 137 -3.84 18.43 11.16
N ILE A 138 -4.78 17.82 10.42
CA ILE A 138 -4.72 16.38 10.12
C ILE A 138 -3.53 16.06 9.22
N ARG A 139 -3.27 16.89 8.20
CA ARG A 139 -2.11 16.70 7.31
C ARG A 139 -0.80 16.85 8.05
N GLU A 140 -0.70 17.83 8.94
CA GLU A 140 0.46 18.01 9.79
C GLU A 140 0.70 16.80 10.68
N LEU A 141 -0.35 16.34 11.38
CA LEU A 141 -0.27 15.15 12.23
C LEU A 141 0.23 13.94 11.44
N LEU A 142 -0.34 13.68 10.26
CA LEU A 142 0.08 12.57 9.38
C LEU A 142 1.57 12.66 9.00
N LEU A 143 2.05 13.85 8.63
CA LEU A 143 3.45 14.05 8.24
C LEU A 143 4.40 13.88 9.43
N MET A 144 4.03 14.40 10.60
CA MET A 144 4.83 14.24 11.83
C MET A 144 4.85 12.79 12.30
N THR A 145 3.70 12.13 12.35
CA THR A 145 3.61 10.71 12.71
C THR A 145 4.44 9.87 11.76
N TYR A 146 4.38 10.10 10.44
CA TYR A 146 5.20 9.38 9.47
C TYR A 146 6.71 9.55 9.74
N ARG A 147 7.16 10.79 9.97
CA ARG A 147 8.56 11.08 10.29
C ARG A 147 9.01 10.42 11.61
N VAL A 148 8.14 10.41 12.62
CA VAL A 148 8.40 9.76 13.91
C VAL A 148 8.47 8.24 13.75
N ILE A 149 7.62 7.63 12.94
CA ILE A 149 7.65 6.18 12.65
C ILE A 149 9.01 5.76 12.08
N GLN A 150 9.53 6.49 11.10
CA GLN A 150 10.84 6.20 10.52
C GLN A 150 11.94 6.20 11.59
N HIS A 151 11.93 7.19 12.47
CA HIS A 151 12.92 7.27 13.55
C HIS A 151 12.74 6.16 14.60
N LEU A 152 11.48 5.83 14.95
CA LEU A 152 11.18 4.77 15.92
C LEU A 152 11.59 3.40 15.40
N ILE A 153 11.52 3.14 14.09
CA ILE A 153 12.01 1.90 13.48
C ILE A 153 13.51 1.74 13.72
N ASP A 154 14.31 2.80 13.51
CA ASP A 154 15.76 2.76 13.78
C ASP A 154 16.06 2.51 15.26
N ASP A 155 15.33 3.18 16.15
CA ASP A 155 15.42 2.96 17.59
C ASP A 155 15.03 1.53 17.98
N ALA A 156 13.99 0.97 17.36
CA ALA A 156 13.55 -0.40 17.58
C ALA A 156 14.61 -1.41 17.15
N PHE A 157 15.27 -1.20 16.00
CA PHE A 157 16.38 -2.05 15.55
C PHE A 157 17.55 -2.00 16.54
N ARG A 158 17.94 -0.82 17.03
CA ARG A 158 19.03 -0.67 18.01
C ARG A 158 18.71 -1.39 19.32
N LEU A 159 17.47 -1.24 19.79
CA LEU A 159 16.98 -1.91 20.99
C LEU A 159 16.92 -3.43 20.80
N HIS A 160 16.46 -3.90 19.65
CA HIS A 160 16.43 -5.31 19.31
C HIS A 160 17.83 -5.92 19.32
N MET A 161 18.81 -5.28 18.67
CA MET A 161 20.20 -5.73 18.67
C MET A 161 20.81 -5.77 20.08
N ALA A 162 20.52 -4.77 20.91
CA ALA A 162 21.01 -4.73 22.29
C ALA A 162 20.39 -5.84 23.16
N ALA A 163 19.12 -6.17 22.94
CA ALA A 163 18.45 -7.28 23.62
C ALA A 163 18.99 -8.65 23.16
N GLU A 164 19.24 -8.81 21.86
CA GLU A 164 19.83 -10.03 21.29
C GLU A 164 21.25 -10.28 21.83
N ALA A 165 22.09 -9.25 21.90
CA ALA A 165 23.44 -9.33 22.48
C ALA A 165 23.45 -9.76 23.96
N ARG A 166 22.34 -9.59 24.68
CA ARG A 166 22.16 -10.02 26.09
C ARG A 166 21.40 -11.35 26.21
N SER A 167 21.23 -12.08 25.10
CA SER A 167 20.45 -13.34 25.05
C SER A 167 19.00 -13.17 25.53
N GLY A 168 18.41 -12.00 25.29
CA GLY A 168 17.06 -11.63 25.75
C GLY A 168 15.93 -12.46 25.12
N TYR A 169 16.20 -13.15 24.02
CA TYR A 169 15.20 -13.95 23.29
C TYR A 169 15.31 -15.47 23.54
N PHE A 170 16.10 -15.90 24.53
CA PHE A 170 16.25 -17.32 24.81
C PHE A 170 15.01 -17.90 25.52
N GLY A 171 14.16 -18.58 24.75
CA GLY A 171 12.93 -19.24 25.22
C GLY A 171 11.70 -18.34 25.22
N PHE A 172 10.52 -18.95 25.14
CA PHE A 172 9.23 -18.25 24.92
C PHE A 172 8.92 -17.20 26.00
N LYS A 173 9.12 -17.53 27.29
CA LYS A 173 8.84 -16.60 28.40
C LYS A 173 9.74 -15.37 28.37
N ARG A 174 11.03 -15.54 28.07
CA ARG A 174 11.97 -14.40 27.95
C ARG A 174 11.67 -13.60 26.68
N TRP A 175 11.33 -14.26 25.58
CA TRP A 175 10.94 -13.58 24.34
C TRP A 175 9.75 -12.62 24.55
N ILE A 176 8.69 -13.06 25.26
CA ILE A 176 7.55 -12.18 25.59
C ILE A 176 7.99 -11.02 26.48
N ASN A 177 8.71 -11.30 27.58
CA ASN A 177 9.10 -10.26 28.54
C ASN A 177 10.02 -9.21 27.91
N THR A 178 11.02 -9.66 27.15
CA THR A 178 11.94 -8.78 26.41
C THR A 178 11.18 -7.94 25.39
N THR A 179 10.24 -8.51 24.65
CA THR A 179 9.41 -7.76 23.69
C THR A 179 8.56 -6.71 24.38
N ALA A 180 7.95 -7.04 25.52
CA ALA A 180 7.18 -6.08 26.33
C ALA A 180 8.05 -4.92 26.84
N LEU A 181 9.27 -5.21 27.31
CA LEU A 181 10.23 -4.20 27.76
C LEU A 181 10.69 -3.29 26.62
N LEU A 182 10.91 -3.84 25.42
CA LEU A 182 11.25 -3.05 24.24
C LEU A 182 10.10 -2.13 23.83
N ALA A 183 8.86 -2.64 23.83
CA ALA A 183 7.67 -1.85 23.52
C ALA A 183 7.50 -0.70 24.52
N TYR A 184 7.64 -0.97 25.82
CA TYR A 184 7.61 0.06 26.87
C TYR A 184 8.70 1.10 26.67
N SER A 185 9.93 0.67 26.38
CA SER A 185 11.06 1.58 26.14
C SER A 185 10.84 2.47 24.92
N LEU A 186 10.28 1.94 23.83
CA LEU A 186 9.92 2.70 22.64
C LEU A 186 8.81 3.71 22.91
N PHE A 187 7.81 3.33 23.71
CA PHE A 187 6.72 4.22 24.11
C PHE A 187 7.22 5.42 24.94
N LEU A 188 8.11 5.19 25.92
CA LEU A 188 8.70 6.30 26.68
C LEU A 188 9.54 7.22 25.80
N LYS A 189 10.29 6.64 24.84
CA LYS A 189 11.05 7.42 23.86
C LYS A 189 10.15 8.26 22.96
N SER A 190 9.02 7.72 22.50
CA SER A 190 8.09 8.47 21.63
C SER A 190 7.43 9.63 22.36
N LEU A 191 7.06 9.45 23.64
CA LEU A 191 6.50 10.52 24.46
C LEU A 191 7.50 11.67 24.67
N ARG A 192 8.72 11.35 25.11
CA ARG A 192 9.79 12.36 25.26
C ARG A 192 10.10 13.07 23.94
N ARG A 193 10.03 12.35 22.84
CA ARG A 193 10.24 12.93 21.51
C ARG A 193 9.11 13.88 21.10
N ALA A 194 7.87 13.59 21.47
CA ALA A 194 6.75 14.51 21.24
C ALA A 194 7.00 15.83 21.97
N GLU A 195 7.38 15.79 23.26
CA GLU A 195 7.75 16.98 24.04
C GLU A 195 8.91 17.76 23.38
N MET A 196 9.96 17.06 22.95
CA MET A 196 11.09 17.69 22.25
C MET A 196 10.69 18.31 20.91
N PHE A 197 9.78 17.68 20.16
CA PHE A 197 9.28 18.24 18.90
C PHE A 197 8.49 19.50 19.15
N ASP A 198 7.64 19.51 20.17
CA ASP A 198 6.83 20.67 20.54
C ASP A 198 7.72 21.88 20.89
N MET A 199 8.67 21.70 21.82
CA MET A 199 9.65 22.74 22.18
C MET A 199 10.48 23.22 20.97
N ALA A 200 10.84 22.30 20.06
CA ALA A 200 11.60 22.62 18.85
C ALA A 200 10.78 23.37 17.79
N MET A 201 9.46 23.24 17.80
CA MET A 201 8.55 23.98 16.92
C MET A 201 8.26 25.37 17.51
N GLU A 202 7.99 25.46 18.81
CA GLU A 202 7.82 26.73 19.52
C GLU A 202 9.04 27.64 19.37
N SER A 203 10.25 27.11 19.58
CA SER A 203 11.50 27.87 19.42
C SER A 203 11.75 28.38 17.99
N ARG A 204 11.13 27.78 16.97
CA ARG A 204 11.18 28.23 15.57
C ARG A 204 10.02 29.17 15.21
N CYS A 205 9.29 29.67 16.21
CA CYS A 205 8.12 30.53 16.02
C CYS A 205 7.07 29.86 15.10
N TYR A 206 6.83 28.57 15.31
CA TYR A 206 5.91 27.82 14.46
C TYR A 206 4.50 28.41 14.52
N SER A 207 4.02 28.88 13.37
CA SER A 207 2.75 29.59 13.21
C SER A 207 1.54 28.67 13.04
N GLY A 208 1.71 27.36 13.29
CA GLY A 208 0.66 26.37 13.04
C GLY A 208 0.44 26.10 11.56
N ILE A 209 1.46 26.22 10.71
CA ILE A 209 1.39 25.79 9.29
C ILE A 209 2.63 24.99 8.91
N TYR A 210 2.47 23.68 8.78
CA TYR A 210 3.53 22.77 8.35
C TYR A 210 3.76 22.91 6.84
N PRO A 211 5.01 23.12 6.38
CA PRO A 211 5.29 23.26 4.96
C PRO A 211 5.06 21.93 4.23
N VAL A 212 4.06 21.91 3.34
CA VAL A 212 3.79 20.78 2.45
C VAL A 212 4.49 21.02 1.11
N GLN A 213 5.26 20.04 0.63
CA GLN A 213 5.88 20.13 -0.69
C GLN A 213 4.82 20.12 -1.78
N ASN A 214 4.81 21.16 -2.62
CA ASN A 214 3.91 21.24 -3.76
C ASN A 214 4.59 20.63 -5.00
N VAL A 215 4.36 19.34 -5.23
CA VAL A 215 4.90 18.64 -6.41
C VAL A 215 4.07 19.03 -7.64
N LYS A 216 4.74 19.57 -8.67
CA LYS A 216 4.08 19.91 -9.94
C LYS A 216 3.57 18.66 -10.63
N ASN A 217 2.32 18.70 -11.12
CA ASN A 217 1.74 17.59 -11.87
C ASN A 217 2.44 17.43 -13.22
N LYS A 218 2.90 16.22 -13.54
CA LYS A 218 3.44 15.83 -14.85
C LYS A 218 2.68 14.61 -15.39
N GLY A 219 2.57 14.51 -16.71
CA GLY A 219 1.91 13.36 -17.37
C GLY A 219 0.38 13.46 -17.44
N MET A 220 -0.18 14.68 -17.40
CA MET A 220 -1.63 14.90 -17.44
C MET A 220 -2.30 14.34 -18.71
N PHE A 221 -1.61 14.39 -19.85
CA PHE A 221 -2.06 13.78 -21.09
C PHE A 221 -2.20 12.25 -20.97
N VAL A 222 -1.20 11.59 -20.38
CA VAL A 222 -1.21 10.14 -20.16
C VAL A 222 -2.37 9.75 -19.23
N VAL A 223 -2.61 10.54 -18.18
CA VAL A 223 -3.74 10.33 -17.27
C VAL A 223 -5.08 10.46 -18.01
N ALA A 224 -5.24 11.50 -18.83
CA ALA A 224 -6.47 11.70 -19.59
C ALA A 224 -6.74 10.51 -20.52
N VAL A 225 -5.72 10.03 -21.24
CA VAL A 225 -5.83 8.85 -22.11
C VAL A 225 -6.24 7.60 -21.33
N ILE A 226 -5.62 7.34 -20.17
CA ILE A 226 -5.97 6.18 -19.33
C ILE A 226 -7.43 6.27 -18.85
N VAL A 227 -7.87 7.43 -18.37
CA VAL A 227 -9.25 7.63 -17.91
C VAL A 227 -10.23 7.44 -19.06
N THR A 228 -9.94 8.01 -20.24
CA THR A 228 -10.82 7.81 -21.41
C THR A 228 -10.90 6.36 -21.84
N LEU A 229 -9.81 5.59 -21.78
CA LEU A 229 -9.82 4.17 -22.11
C LEU A 229 -10.62 3.36 -21.09
N LEU A 230 -10.48 3.66 -19.79
CA LEU A 230 -11.25 2.99 -18.74
C LEU A 230 -12.76 3.28 -18.85
N VAL A 231 -13.14 4.51 -19.18
CA VAL A 231 -14.55 4.89 -19.38
C VAL A 231 -15.10 4.33 -20.69
N ALA A 232 -14.30 4.30 -21.77
CA ALA A 232 -14.71 3.70 -23.03
C ALA A 232 -14.92 2.19 -22.89
N GLY A 233 -14.06 1.51 -22.12
CA GLY A 233 -14.24 0.09 -21.79
C GLY A 233 -15.49 -0.21 -20.96
N TYR A 234 -16.04 0.79 -20.25
CA TYR A 234 -17.33 0.65 -19.56
C TYR A 234 -18.55 0.85 -20.49
N LEU A 235 -18.39 1.59 -21.59
CA LEU A 235 -19.47 1.92 -22.52
C LEU A 235 -19.65 0.89 -23.65
N LEU A 236 -18.68 -0.02 -23.83
CA LEU A 236 -18.68 -1.10 -24.81
C LEU A 236 -19.23 -2.40 -24.20
#